data_AF-A0A848WK75-F1
#
_entry.id   AF-A0A848WK75-F1
#
_cell.length_a   1.000
_cell.length_b   1.000
_cell.length_c   1.000
_cell.angle_alpha   90.00
_cell.angle_beta   90.00
_cell.angle_gamma   90.00
#
_symmetry.space_group_name_H-M   'P 1'
#
loop_
_entity.id
_entity.type
_entity.pdbx_description
1 polymer ?
#
loop_
_entity_poly.entity_id
_entity_poly.type
_entity_poly.pdbx_seq_one_letter_code
_entity_poly.pdbx_strand_id
1 'polypeptide(L)'
;MMYLIALLLGGVAIAVGSSSGSADAPAPSADDDVPVPAASEEEEEPVAPPVFEGVSDGSMPDLADSAYNIGWGGLSPEEQLIVELINRARMDPAFEVDRLSEPLAAGISSAPVEALAVVPTLSHAARDHSQDMDDREFFDHTDPDGGLPWDRAQEAGHANGYVGENIGLIWGATVTDPQARAEAHHHNLWDSDGHQANLMSGNWSEIGVGYDYGDHSGSGGATFVTELFGDTGQSYLTGVVIEDEDGDEFYDIGEGQGDVRITAFNDEGAYATSTWDAGGYSLALPPGTYTVVFEGGELDAPYETEVTIGSDNVKLDVLDEGGTSVMTLSAVAATAPEEDLLAALMIDQGDEMPVIDDDVAEPELVLF
;
A
#
# COMPACT_ATOMS: atom_id res chain seq x y z
N MET A 1 19.31 -55.93 -6.46
CA MET A 1 19.27 -56.11 -7.92
C MET A 1 19.31 -54.71 -8.51
N MET A 2 20.47 -54.04 -8.51
CA MET A 2 21.48 -53.98 -9.58
C MET A 2 20.96 -53.51 -10.94
N TYR A 3 21.46 -52.33 -11.35
CA TYR A 3 21.66 -51.82 -12.72
C TYR A 3 20.41 -51.38 -13.52
N LEU A 4 20.45 -50.42 -14.47
CA LEU A 4 21.54 -49.86 -15.27
C LEU A 4 21.07 -48.53 -15.93
N ILE A 5 22.02 -47.61 -16.11
CA ILE A 5 22.04 -46.48 -17.07
C ILE A 5 21.98 -46.99 -18.52
N ALA A 6 21.35 -46.25 -19.45
CA ALA A 6 21.79 -46.23 -20.86
C ALA A 6 21.31 -44.98 -21.63
N LEU A 7 22.24 -44.07 -21.89
CA LEU A 7 22.25 -43.19 -23.06
C LEU A 7 22.29 -44.03 -24.35
N LEU A 8 21.71 -43.53 -25.45
CA LEU A 8 22.26 -43.79 -26.78
C LEU A 8 21.89 -42.69 -27.80
N LEU A 9 22.97 -42.20 -28.42
CA LEU A 9 23.10 -41.26 -29.52
C LEU A 9 22.72 -41.87 -30.89
N GLY A 10 22.49 -40.98 -31.86
CA GLY A 10 22.63 -41.23 -33.30
C GLY A 10 21.39 -40.75 -34.07
N GLY A 11 21.48 -40.03 -35.18
CA GLY A 11 22.57 -39.73 -36.09
C GLY A 11 21.93 -39.25 -37.42
N VAL A 12 22.67 -38.37 -38.10
CA VAL A 12 22.32 -37.54 -39.25
C VAL A 12 21.96 -38.32 -40.53
N ALA A 13 21.09 -37.76 -41.38
CA ALA A 13 21.17 -37.92 -42.84
C ALA A 13 20.64 -36.68 -43.61
N ILE A 14 21.42 -36.29 -44.62
CA ILE A 14 21.36 -35.10 -45.48
C ILE A 14 20.84 -35.49 -46.88
N ALA A 15 20.08 -34.63 -47.56
CA ALA A 15 20.00 -34.51 -49.03
C ALA A 15 19.34 -33.17 -49.45
N VAL A 16 20.10 -32.09 -49.65
CA VAL A 16 20.52 -31.45 -50.92
C VAL A 16 19.51 -31.44 -52.08
N GLY A 17 19.15 -30.22 -52.53
CA GLY A 17 18.54 -29.94 -53.84
C GLY A 17 18.46 -28.43 -54.13
N SER A 18 19.37 -27.95 -54.97
CA SER A 18 19.67 -26.55 -55.32
C SER A 18 18.90 -26.01 -56.55
N SER A 19 18.75 -24.68 -56.62
CA SER A 19 18.90 -23.76 -57.80
C SER A 19 17.87 -22.61 -57.74
N SER A 20 18.26 -21.37 -57.41
CA SER A 20 18.89 -20.30 -58.20
C SER A 20 17.91 -19.46 -59.05
N GLY A 21 17.78 -18.17 -58.72
CA GLY A 21 17.13 -17.16 -59.55
C GLY A 21 17.11 -15.78 -58.87
N SER A 22 17.86 -14.83 -59.42
CA SER A 22 18.07 -13.45 -58.96
C SER A 22 17.21 -12.46 -59.76
N ALA A 23 16.73 -11.39 -59.10
CA ALA A 23 16.56 -10.00 -59.58
C ALA A 23 15.63 -9.26 -58.57
N ASP A 24 16.12 -8.30 -57.79
CA ASP A 24 16.26 -6.85 -58.08
C ASP A 24 14.96 -6.06 -57.83
N ALA A 25 15.10 -4.92 -57.13
CA ALA A 25 14.06 -4.18 -56.41
C ALA A 25 13.11 -3.36 -57.33
N PRO A 26 12.03 -2.72 -56.79
CA PRO A 26 12.22 -1.39 -56.21
C PRO A 26 11.34 -1.07 -54.97
N ALA A 27 11.81 -0.07 -54.20
CA ALA A 27 11.08 0.62 -53.13
C ALA A 27 9.95 1.52 -53.68
N PRO A 28 8.97 1.89 -52.85
CA PRO A 28 8.23 3.14 -53.00
C PRO A 28 8.61 4.18 -51.93
N SER A 29 8.49 5.41 -52.38
CA SER A 29 8.99 6.69 -51.89
C SER A 29 8.10 7.39 -50.87
N ALA A 30 8.72 8.35 -50.19
CA ALA A 30 8.17 9.33 -49.26
C ALA A 30 7.13 10.27 -49.88
N ASP A 31 6.21 10.75 -49.03
CA ASP A 31 5.82 12.16 -48.81
C ASP A 31 4.36 12.20 -48.32
N ASP A 32 4.17 12.53 -47.03
CA ASP A 32 3.03 13.31 -46.54
C ASP A 32 3.39 13.86 -45.15
N ASP A 33 3.92 15.08 -45.17
CA ASP A 33 4.12 15.96 -44.01
C ASP A 33 2.76 16.31 -43.38
N VAL A 34 2.47 15.76 -42.20
CA VAL A 34 1.50 16.33 -41.27
C VAL A 34 2.29 16.86 -40.07
N PRO A 35 2.29 18.18 -39.79
CA PRO A 35 3.00 18.71 -38.64
C PRO A 35 2.23 18.33 -37.37
N VAL A 36 2.79 17.40 -36.60
CA VAL A 36 2.39 17.14 -35.22
C VAL A 36 2.81 18.37 -34.42
N PRO A 37 1.92 19.05 -33.68
CA PRO A 37 2.34 20.13 -32.80
C PRO A 37 3.20 19.51 -31.70
N ALA A 38 4.40 20.06 -31.51
CA ALA A 38 5.28 19.71 -30.41
C ALA A 38 4.53 19.97 -29.10
N ALA A 39 4.13 18.89 -28.41
CA ALA A 39 3.89 18.97 -26.98
C ALA A 39 5.23 19.30 -26.35
N SER A 40 5.31 20.48 -25.72
CA SER A 40 6.38 20.77 -24.79
C SER A 40 6.18 19.83 -23.61
N GLU A 41 6.94 18.75 -23.60
CA GLU A 41 7.24 17.97 -22.40
C GLU A 41 8.04 18.92 -21.49
N GLU A 42 7.33 19.64 -20.62
CA GLU A 42 7.93 20.08 -19.37
C GLU A 42 7.97 18.82 -18.50
N GLU A 43 9.05 18.04 -18.62
CA GLU A 43 9.41 17.03 -17.63
C GLU A 43 9.66 17.80 -16.32
N GLU A 44 8.66 17.85 -15.44
CA GLU A 44 8.92 18.18 -14.03
C GLU A 44 9.69 17.00 -13.44
N GLU A 45 11.02 17.11 -13.40
CA GLU A 45 11.84 16.18 -12.64
C GLU A 45 11.36 16.13 -11.19
N PRO A 46 11.33 14.94 -10.55
CA PRO A 46 11.00 14.85 -9.14
C PRO A 46 11.93 15.76 -8.36
N VAL A 47 11.36 16.75 -7.68
CA VAL A 47 12.13 17.77 -6.95
C VAL A 47 12.88 17.07 -5.83
N ALA A 48 14.19 16.89 -6.01
CA ALA A 48 15.05 16.39 -4.95
C ALA A 48 14.93 17.30 -3.70
N PRO A 49 14.81 16.74 -2.49
CA PRO A 49 14.66 17.53 -1.28
C PRO A 49 15.84 18.51 -1.10
N PRO A 50 15.60 19.70 -0.54
CA PRO A 50 16.63 20.72 -0.37
C PRO A 50 17.76 20.20 0.54
N VAL A 51 19.01 20.31 0.08
CA VAL A 51 20.21 19.98 0.87
C VAL A 51 20.46 21.09 1.91
N PHE A 52 20.75 20.67 3.14
CA PHE A 52 20.84 21.54 4.31
C PHE A 52 22.16 22.31 4.42
N GLU A 53 22.11 23.64 4.56
CA GLU A 53 23.23 24.47 5.06
C GLU A 53 22.92 25.02 6.47
N GLY A 54 23.32 24.27 7.51
CA GLY A 54 23.67 24.72 8.87
C GLY A 54 22.61 25.40 9.77
N VAL A 55 22.13 24.69 10.81
CA VAL A 55 21.35 25.26 11.92
C VAL A 55 22.34 26.01 12.81
N SER A 56 22.30 27.35 12.85
CA SER A 56 23.13 28.14 13.76
C SER A 56 22.37 28.91 14.84
N ASP A 57 21.03 28.81 14.89
CA ASP A 57 20.22 29.50 15.92
C ASP A 57 19.16 28.65 16.64
N GLY A 58 19.04 27.36 16.32
CA GLY A 58 18.05 26.46 16.93
C GLY A 58 16.64 26.55 16.34
N SER A 59 16.43 27.31 15.26
CA SER A 59 15.17 27.31 14.50
C SER A 59 15.21 26.20 13.45
N MET A 60 14.18 25.34 13.43
CA MET A 60 13.99 24.33 12.39
C MET A 60 13.82 25.01 11.01
N PRO A 61 14.41 24.46 9.93
CA PRO A 61 14.20 24.98 8.58
C PRO A 61 12.73 24.84 8.17
N ASP A 62 12.21 25.86 7.46
CA ASP A 62 10.90 25.83 6.79
C ASP A 62 11.01 24.92 5.55
N LEU A 63 10.91 23.61 5.78
CA LEU A 63 10.94 22.58 4.75
C LEU A 63 9.53 22.41 4.19
N ALA A 64 9.42 22.18 2.88
CA ALA A 64 8.16 21.70 2.31
C ALA A 64 7.91 20.26 2.76
N ASP A 65 6.63 19.88 2.84
CA ASP A 65 6.26 18.49 3.08
C ASP A 65 6.76 17.62 1.93
N SER A 66 7.44 16.52 2.26
CA SER A 66 7.83 15.50 1.29
C SER A 66 6.64 14.77 0.70
N ALA A 67 5.46 14.89 1.32
CA ALA A 67 4.20 14.37 0.79
C ALA A 67 3.89 15.07 -0.53
N TYR A 68 4.10 14.32 -1.61
CA TYR A 68 3.81 14.69 -2.99
C TYR A 68 2.61 15.64 -3.09
N ASN A 69 2.87 16.88 -3.48
CA ASN A 69 1.90 17.97 -3.62
C ASN A 69 1.00 17.75 -4.85
N ILE A 70 0.31 16.61 -4.91
CA ILE A 70 -0.68 16.27 -5.93
C ILE A 70 -2.10 16.70 -5.53
N GLY A 71 -2.23 17.54 -4.49
CA GLY A 71 -3.53 17.97 -3.96
C GLY A 71 -4.32 16.87 -3.25
N TRP A 72 -3.64 15.83 -2.77
CA TRP A 72 -4.23 14.73 -2.00
C TRP A 72 -4.31 15.10 -0.52
N GLY A 73 -5.51 15.06 0.06
CA GLY A 73 -5.79 15.52 1.42
C GLY A 73 -5.50 14.50 2.54
N GLY A 74 -4.79 13.42 2.24
CA GLY A 74 -4.60 12.32 3.18
C GLY A 74 -5.69 11.26 3.12
N LEU A 75 -5.62 10.29 4.03
CA LEU A 75 -6.59 9.20 4.22
C LEU A 75 -7.88 9.69 4.90
N SER A 76 -9.01 9.07 4.59
CA SER A 76 -10.21 9.17 5.43
C SER A 76 -9.98 8.42 6.75
N PRO A 77 -10.80 8.64 7.79
CA PRO A 77 -10.69 7.86 9.02
C PRO A 77 -10.84 6.36 8.81
N GLU A 78 -11.75 5.91 7.93
CA GLU A 78 -11.90 4.48 7.60
C GLU A 78 -10.64 3.91 6.93
N GLU A 79 -10.08 4.62 5.95
CA GLU A 79 -8.86 4.19 5.27
C GLU A 79 -7.65 4.19 6.21
N GLN A 80 -7.56 5.17 7.12
CA GLN A 80 -6.53 5.21 8.14
C GLN A 80 -6.63 3.99 9.06
N LEU A 81 -7.84 3.69 9.56
CA LEU A 81 -8.06 2.50 10.39
C LEU A 81 -7.67 1.22 9.63
N ILE A 82 -8.04 1.09 8.35
CA ILE A 82 -7.65 -0.08 7.53
C ILE A 82 -6.13 -0.20 7.45
N VAL A 83 -5.40 0.88 7.18
CA VAL A 83 -3.91 0.86 7.17
C VAL A 83 -3.34 0.44 8.52
N GLU A 84 -3.90 0.93 9.62
CA GLU A 84 -3.45 0.58 10.98
C GLU A 84 -3.71 -0.89 11.31
N LEU A 85 -4.86 -1.44 10.90
CA LEU A 85 -5.18 -2.86 11.04
C LEU A 85 -4.22 -3.74 10.23
N ILE A 86 -3.92 -3.37 8.98
CA ILE A 86 -2.95 -4.06 8.12
C ILE A 86 -1.57 -4.03 8.74
N ASN A 87 -1.10 -2.87 9.20
CA ASN A 87 0.22 -2.72 9.79
C ASN A 87 0.34 -3.47 11.12
N ARG A 88 -0.71 -3.49 11.96
CA ARG A 88 -0.73 -4.34 13.15
C ARG A 88 -0.62 -5.83 12.79
N ALA A 89 -1.39 -6.27 11.80
CA ALA A 89 -1.36 -7.65 11.32
C ALA A 89 0.02 -8.06 10.79
N ARG A 90 0.67 -7.16 10.04
CA ARG A 90 2.02 -7.36 9.49
C ARG A 90 3.09 -7.43 10.58
N MET A 91 3.02 -6.56 11.59
CA MET A 91 4.03 -6.46 12.64
C MET A 91 3.83 -7.47 13.78
N ASP A 92 2.59 -7.90 14.05
CA ASP A 92 2.28 -8.97 15.00
C ASP A 92 1.22 -9.93 14.45
N PRO A 93 1.61 -10.85 13.54
CA PRO A 93 0.66 -11.79 12.93
C PRO A 93 0.02 -12.73 13.95
N ALA A 94 0.70 -13.02 15.06
CA ALA A 94 0.18 -13.89 16.10
C ALA A 94 -0.94 -13.21 16.88
N PHE A 95 -0.76 -11.93 17.24
CA PHE A 95 -1.81 -11.13 17.84
C PHE A 95 -3.04 -11.04 16.94
N GLU A 96 -2.83 -10.81 15.64
CA GLU A 96 -3.95 -10.65 14.71
C GLU A 96 -4.76 -11.93 14.53
N VAL A 97 -4.10 -13.09 14.46
CA VAL A 97 -4.76 -14.41 14.49
C VAL A 97 -5.63 -14.56 15.73
N ASP A 98 -5.09 -14.22 16.90
CA ASP A 98 -5.84 -14.35 18.16
C ASP A 98 -7.01 -13.34 18.23
N ARG A 99 -6.81 -12.12 17.73
CA ARG A 99 -7.82 -11.04 17.73
C ARG A 99 -9.00 -11.37 16.84
N LEU A 100 -8.74 -11.85 15.63
CA LEU A 100 -9.77 -12.21 14.65
C LEU A 100 -10.33 -13.62 14.89
N SER A 101 -9.62 -14.45 15.67
CA SER A 101 -9.88 -15.90 15.74
C SER A 101 -9.73 -16.62 14.40
N GLU A 102 -8.98 -16.03 13.46
CA GLU A 102 -8.76 -16.55 12.11
C GLU A 102 -7.27 -16.87 11.88
N PRO A 103 -6.92 -18.12 11.54
CA PRO A 103 -5.53 -18.54 11.40
C PRO A 103 -4.86 -17.96 10.16
N LEU A 104 -3.53 -18.00 10.15
CA LEU A 104 -2.77 -17.79 8.92
C LEU A 104 -3.02 -18.94 7.93
N ALA A 105 -3.27 -18.58 6.68
CA ALA A 105 -3.40 -19.45 5.54
C ALA A 105 -2.13 -20.28 5.33
N ALA A 106 -2.30 -21.43 4.67
CA ALA A 106 -1.22 -22.37 4.48
C ALA A 106 -0.09 -21.76 3.63
N GLY A 107 1.11 -21.67 4.21
CA GLY A 107 2.31 -21.16 3.53
C GLY A 107 2.68 -19.72 3.89
N ILE A 108 1.83 -19.00 4.60
CA ILE A 108 2.15 -17.66 5.12
C ILE A 108 3.00 -17.80 6.39
N SER A 109 4.07 -17.02 6.46
CA SER A 109 4.96 -16.97 7.62
C SER A 109 4.30 -16.21 8.77
N SER A 110 4.44 -16.70 10.01
CA SER A 110 4.05 -15.95 11.21
C SER A 110 5.13 -14.98 11.70
N ALA A 111 6.20 -14.79 10.92
CA ALA A 111 7.22 -13.81 11.23
C ALA A 111 6.71 -12.40 10.91
N PRO A 112 6.97 -11.40 11.77
CA PRO A 112 6.68 -10.01 11.45
C PRO A 112 7.30 -9.59 10.12
N VAL A 113 6.56 -8.78 9.36
CA VAL A 113 7.02 -8.07 8.16
C VAL A 113 6.87 -6.57 8.40
N GLU A 114 7.67 -5.77 7.68
CA GLU A 114 7.69 -4.32 7.88
C GLU A 114 6.30 -3.68 7.67
N ALA A 115 6.05 -2.60 8.39
CA ALA A 115 4.88 -1.77 8.17
C ALA A 115 4.93 -1.13 6.77
N LEU A 116 3.78 -0.97 6.15
CA LEU A 116 3.61 -0.29 4.88
C LEU A 116 3.47 1.21 5.12
N ALA A 117 4.17 2.00 4.31
CA ALA A 117 4.04 3.44 4.28
C ALA A 117 2.96 3.84 3.28
N VAL A 118 2.13 4.82 3.65
CA VAL A 118 1.05 5.30 2.80
C VAL A 118 1.63 6.24 1.75
N VAL A 119 1.40 5.94 0.47
CA VAL A 119 1.87 6.78 -0.64
C VAL A 119 0.69 7.40 -1.41
N PRO A 120 0.68 8.73 -1.65
CA PRO A 120 -0.46 9.40 -2.25
C PRO A 120 -0.87 8.87 -3.62
N THR A 121 0.08 8.40 -4.44
CA THR A 121 -0.18 7.90 -5.79
C THR A 121 -0.97 6.59 -5.77
N LEU A 122 -0.62 5.64 -4.90
CA LEU A 122 -1.39 4.41 -4.72
C LEU A 122 -2.76 4.70 -4.09
N SER A 123 -2.84 5.60 -3.10
CA SER A 123 -4.12 5.95 -2.46
C SER A 123 -5.09 6.62 -3.45
N HIS A 124 -4.58 7.46 -4.36
CA HIS A 124 -5.39 8.03 -5.43
C HIS A 124 -5.95 6.94 -6.35
N ALA A 125 -5.09 6.05 -6.85
CA ALA A 125 -5.51 4.95 -7.71
C ALA A 125 -6.52 4.00 -7.03
N ALA A 126 -6.32 3.71 -5.74
CA ALA A 126 -7.21 2.85 -4.97
C ALA A 126 -8.59 3.47 -4.75
N ARG A 127 -8.65 4.77 -4.43
CA ARG A 127 -9.92 5.49 -4.26
C ARG A 127 -10.70 5.55 -5.57
N ASP A 128 -10.02 5.89 -6.66
CA ASP A 128 -10.65 5.95 -7.98
C ASP A 128 -11.22 4.59 -8.37
N HIS A 129 -10.52 3.48 -8.07
CA HIS A 129 -11.02 2.13 -8.37
C HIS A 129 -12.20 1.72 -7.50
N SER A 130 -12.17 1.98 -6.19
CA SER A 130 -13.31 1.74 -5.31
C SER A 130 -14.55 2.53 -5.75
N GLN A 131 -14.37 3.78 -6.16
CA GLN A 131 -15.44 4.60 -6.70
C GLN A 131 -15.94 4.08 -8.06
N ASP A 132 -15.04 3.66 -8.96
CA ASP A 132 -15.41 3.14 -10.28
C ASP A 132 -16.25 1.86 -10.15
N MET A 133 -15.90 0.98 -9.21
CA MET A 133 -16.66 -0.24 -8.89
C MET A 133 -18.10 0.08 -8.46
N ASP A 134 -18.30 1.10 -7.62
CA ASP A 134 -19.64 1.57 -7.25
C ASP A 134 -20.36 2.19 -8.46
N ASP A 135 -19.76 3.21 -9.09
CA ASP A 135 -20.36 4.04 -10.13
C ASP A 135 -20.77 3.25 -11.39
N ARG A 136 -20.01 2.18 -11.72
CA ARG A 136 -20.23 1.38 -12.94
C ARG A 136 -20.77 -0.01 -12.67
N GLU A 137 -21.18 -0.28 -11.43
CA GLU A 137 -21.81 -1.52 -11.00
C GLU A 137 -20.99 -2.78 -11.35
N PHE A 138 -19.70 -2.80 -10.99
CA PHE A 138 -18.83 -3.98 -11.10
C PHE A 138 -17.99 -4.25 -9.83
N PHE A 139 -17.45 -5.46 -9.71
CA PHE A 139 -16.50 -5.84 -8.68
C PHE A 139 -15.47 -6.79 -9.29
N ASP A 140 -14.33 -6.23 -9.73
CA ASP A 140 -13.25 -6.96 -10.41
C ASP A 140 -11.95 -6.13 -10.31
N HIS A 141 -10.80 -6.82 -10.30
CA HIS A 141 -9.48 -6.20 -10.40
C HIS A 141 -9.28 -5.48 -11.75
N THR A 142 -9.97 -5.94 -12.79
CA THR A 142 -9.95 -5.37 -14.13
C THR A 142 -11.18 -4.49 -14.31
N ASP A 143 -10.97 -3.21 -14.62
CA ASP A 143 -12.10 -2.32 -14.89
C ASP A 143 -12.81 -2.68 -16.22
N PRO A 144 -14.05 -2.21 -16.47
CA PRO A 144 -14.78 -2.59 -17.67
C PRO A 144 -14.17 -2.08 -18.99
N ASP A 145 -13.18 -1.18 -18.94
CA ASP A 145 -12.40 -0.77 -20.11
C ASP A 145 -11.14 -1.63 -20.33
N GLY A 146 -10.86 -2.54 -19.39
CA GLY A 146 -9.76 -3.50 -19.45
C GLY A 146 -8.49 -3.05 -18.72
N GLY A 147 -8.53 -1.95 -17.98
CA GLY A 147 -7.41 -1.46 -17.18
C GLY A 147 -7.15 -2.34 -15.97
N LEU A 148 -5.88 -2.54 -15.64
CA LEU A 148 -5.40 -3.45 -14.60
C LEU A 148 -4.78 -2.64 -13.43
N PRO A 149 -4.56 -3.26 -12.26
CA PRO A 149 -4.05 -2.56 -11.06
C PRO A 149 -2.75 -1.77 -11.31
N TRP A 150 -1.83 -2.32 -12.11
CA TRP A 150 -0.58 -1.64 -12.47
C TRP A 150 -0.78 -0.51 -13.47
N ASP A 151 -1.81 -0.57 -14.32
CA ASP A 151 -2.12 0.51 -15.26
C ASP A 151 -2.63 1.73 -14.46
N ARG A 152 -3.58 1.53 -13.54
CA ARG A 152 -4.09 2.62 -12.67
C ARG A 152 -3.04 3.19 -11.72
N ALA A 153 -2.17 2.34 -11.15
CA ALA A 153 -1.05 2.81 -10.33
C ALA A 153 -0.07 3.68 -11.14
N GLN A 154 0.25 3.26 -12.38
CA GLN A 154 1.12 4.03 -13.28
C GLN A 154 0.46 5.33 -13.72
N GLU A 155 -0.84 5.32 -14.04
CA GLU A 155 -1.62 6.51 -14.41
C GLU A 155 -1.69 7.53 -13.27
N ALA A 156 -1.76 7.06 -12.02
CA ALA A 156 -1.66 7.90 -10.83
C ALA A 156 -0.22 8.35 -10.50
N GLY A 157 0.77 7.95 -11.30
CA GLY A 157 2.16 8.40 -11.19
C GLY A 157 3.04 7.57 -10.25
N HIS A 158 2.61 6.38 -9.82
CA HIS A 158 3.48 5.48 -9.07
C HIS A 158 4.63 4.97 -9.96
N ALA A 159 5.86 5.05 -9.44
CA ALA A 159 7.09 4.91 -10.24
C ALA A 159 7.34 3.48 -10.76
N ASN A 160 6.67 2.48 -10.20
CA ASN A 160 6.84 1.07 -10.54
C ASN A 160 5.48 0.44 -10.89
N GLY A 161 5.43 -0.39 -11.94
CA GLY A 161 4.24 -1.18 -12.27
C GLY A 161 4.15 -2.50 -11.48
N TYR A 162 5.12 -2.76 -10.59
CA TYR A 162 5.09 -3.90 -9.69
C TYR A 162 4.21 -3.58 -8.49
N VAL A 163 2.92 -3.90 -8.62
CA VAL A 163 1.91 -3.67 -7.59
C VAL A 163 1.09 -4.94 -7.32
N GLY A 164 0.60 -5.07 -6.10
CA GLY A 164 -0.43 -6.03 -5.70
C GLY A 164 -1.75 -5.31 -5.43
N GLU A 165 -2.87 -6.01 -5.48
CA GLU A 165 -4.19 -5.44 -5.18
C GLU A 165 -5.03 -6.43 -4.38
N ASN A 166 -5.67 -5.94 -3.32
CA ASN A 166 -6.85 -6.56 -2.73
C ASN A 166 -8.07 -5.67 -2.96
N ILE A 167 -9.24 -6.27 -3.20
CA ILE A 167 -10.51 -5.56 -3.25
C ILE A 167 -11.53 -6.23 -2.35
N GLY A 168 -12.35 -5.45 -1.68
CA GLY A 168 -13.41 -5.94 -0.80
C GLY A 168 -14.73 -5.22 -1.07
N LEU A 169 -15.83 -5.96 -1.02
CA LEU A 169 -17.19 -5.45 -1.15
C LEU A 169 -18.05 -6.03 -0.03
N ILE A 170 -18.68 -5.16 0.74
CA ILE A 170 -19.70 -5.54 1.73
C ILE A 170 -21.04 -4.97 1.28
N TRP A 171 -21.96 -5.88 0.98
CA TRP A 171 -23.34 -5.57 0.59
C TRP A 171 -24.22 -5.25 1.79
N GLY A 172 -25.29 -4.50 1.56
CA GLY A 172 -26.31 -4.25 2.57
C GLY A 172 -25.71 -3.66 3.82
N ALA A 173 -24.82 -2.67 3.67
CA ALA A 173 -24.10 -1.99 4.74
C ALA A 173 -25.07 -1.16 5.61
N THR A 174 -25.90 -1.87 6.35
CA THR A 174 -26.87 -1.41 7.34
C THR A 174 -26.19 -1.04 8.64
N VAL A 175 -24.97 -1.55 8.86
CA VAL A 175 -24.04 -1.07 9.87
C VAL A 175 -23.71 0.39 9.56
N THR A 176 -24.18 1.30 10.40
CA THR A 176 -23.95 2.75 10.23
C THR A 176 -22.64 3.22 10.86
N ASP A 177 -21.99 2.35 11.63
CA ASP A 177 -20.76 2.67 12.32
C ASP A 177 -19.56 2.55 11.37
N PRO A 178 -18.81 3.65 11.09
CA PRO A 178 -17.65 3.61 10.21
C PRO A 178 -16.56 2.67 10.73
N GLN A 179 -16.36 2.59 12.05
CA GLN A 179 -15.32 1.74 12.65
C GLN A 179 -15.60 0.26 12.37
N ALA A 180 -16.80 -0.20 12.73
CA ALA A 180 -17.21 -1.58 12.45
C ALA A 180 -17.16 -1.95 10.96
N ARG A 181 -17.41 -1.00 10.04
CA ARG A 181 -17.32 -1.27 8.59
C ARG A 181 -15.87 -1.44 8.11
N ALA A 182 -14.96 -0.60 8.60
CA ALA A 182 -13.53 -0.72 8.29
C ALA A 182 -12.94 -2.01 8.86
N GLU A 183 -13.25 -2.33 10.12
CA GLU A 183 -12.86 -3.59 10.75
C GLU A 183 -13.40 -4.82 10.02
N ALA A 184 -14.66 -4.75 9.54
CA ALA A 184 -15.26 -5.83 8.78
C ALA A 184 -14.53 -6.09 7.45
N HIS A 185 -14.14 -5.04 6.72
CA HIS A 185 -13.35 -5.20 5.49
C HIS A 185 -12.00 -5.85 5.76
N HIS A 186 -11.27 -5.39 6.79
CA HIS A 186 -9.99 -6.00 7.16
C HIS A 186 -10.15 -7.46 7.56
N HIS A 187 -11.15 -7.79 8.39
CA HIS A 187 -11.43 -9.17 8.79
C HIS A 187 -11.73 -10.07 7.58
N ASN A 188 -12.57 -9.57 6.67
CA ASN A 188 -12.97 -10.23 5.44
C ASN A 188 -11.78 -10.54 4.51
N LEU A 189 -10.87 -9.58 4.33
CA LEU A 189 -9.67 -9.78 3.54
C LEU A 189 -8.65 -10.67 4.27
N TRP A 190 -8.61 -10.65 5.60
CA TRP A 190 -7.78 -11.56 6.38
C TRP A 190 -8.25 -13.02 6.31
N ASP A 191 -9.56 -13.27 6.23
CA ASP A 191 -10.18 -14.60 6.14
C ASP A 191 -10.07 -15.25 4.73
N SER A 192 -9.56 -14.52 3.73
CA SER A 192 -9.32 -15.07 2.40
C SER A 192 -7.83 -15.38 2.20
N ASP A 193 -7.50 -16.65 1.95
CA ASP A 193 -6.12 -17.13 1.76
C ASP A 193 -5.31 -16.26 0.78
N GLY A 194 -5.92 -15.85 -0.34
CA GLY A 194 -5.26 -15.05 -1.38
C GLY A 194 -4.96 -13.62 -0.94
N HIS A 195 -5.95 -12.97 -0.33
CA HIS A 195 -5.83 -11.60 0.17
C HIS A 195 -4.88 -11.53 1.38
N GLN A 196 -4.97 -12.49 2.30
CA GLN A 196 -4.07 -12.63 3.44
C GLN A 196 -2.61 -12.84 2.98
N ALA A 197 -2.38 -13.61 1.91
CA ALA A 197 -1.04 -13.79 1.34
C ALA A 197 -0.47 -12.49 0.77
N ASN A 198 -1.31 -11.65 0.15
CA ASN A 198 -0.90 -10.34 -0.34
C ASN A 198 -0.60 -9.37 0.82
N LEU A 199 -1.49 -9.31 1.82
CA LEU A 199 -1.32 -8.51 3.05
C LEU A 199 -0.01 -8.82 3.78
N MET A 200 0.36 -10.10 3.84
CA MET A 200 1.55 -10.59 4.55
C MET A 200 2.81 -10.71 3.67
N SER A 201 2.74 -10.26 2.41
CA SER A 201 3.86 -10.31 1.49
C SER A 201 4.95 -9.33 1.91
N GLY A 202 6.19 -9.84 2.05
CA GLY A 202 7.39 -9.03 2.29
C GLY A 202 7.95 -8.35 1.04
N ASN A 203 7.22 -8.39 -0.08
CA ASN A 203 7.59 -7.69 -1.32
C ASN A 203 7.09 -6.25 -1.36
N TRP A 204 6.33 -5.83 -0.34
CA TRP A 204 5.66 -4.53 -0.28
C TRP A 204 6.22 -3.69 0.86
N SER A 205 6.51 -2.44 0.55
CA SER A 205 6.92 -1.38 1.48
C SER A 205 5.94 -0.19 1.42
N GLU A 206 5.09 -0.13 0.41
CA GLU A 206 4.14 0.97 0.18
C GLU A 206 2.71 0.45 0.08
N ILE A 207 1.76 1.26 0.54
CA ILE A 207 0.33 1.00 0.40
C ILE A 207 -0.43 2.26 0.00
N GLY A 208 -1.51 2.07 -0.74
CA GLY A 208 -2.61 3.02 -0.86
C GLY A 208 -3.92 2.32 -0.58
N VAL A 209 -4.80 2.96 0.19
CA VAL A 209 -6.13 2.44 0.49
C VAL A 209 -7.17 3.41 -0.03
N GLY A 210 -8.20 2.87 -0.68
CA GLY A 210 -9.36 3.60 -1.15
C GLY A 210 -10.64 3.01 -0.62
N TYR A 211 -11.41 3.79 0.13
CA TYR A 211 -12.69 3.37 0.70
C TYR A 211 -13.84 4.15 0.06
N ASP A 212 -14.87 3.45 -0.40
CA ASP A 212 -16.08 4.06 -0.92
C ASP A 212 -17.34 3.56 -0.20
N TYR A 213 -18.33 4.44 -0.04
CA TYR A 213 -19.66 4.09 0.47
C TYR A 213 -20.74 4.58 -0.49
N GLY A 214 -21.41 3.60 -1.11
CA GLY A 214 -22.37 3.80 -2.18
C GLY A 214 -23.66 3.01 -2.00
N ASP A 215 -24.41 2.89 -3.09
CA ASP A 215 -25.62 2.06 -3.19
C ASP A 215 -25.52 1.17 -4.42
N HIS A 216 -24.61 0.21 -4.34
CA HIS A 216 -24.33 -0.70 -5.43
C HIS A 216 -25.53 -1.62 -5.73
N SER A 217 -25.95 -1.66 -6.99
CA SER A 217 -27.10 -2.47 -7.46
C SER A 217 -28.41 -2.30 -6.67
N GLY A 218 -28.59 -1.17 -5.97
CA GLY A 218 -29.77 -0.90 -5.14
C GLY A 218 -29.89 -1.80 -3.90
N SER A 219 -28.76 -2.23 -3.35
CA SER A 219 -28.68 -3.06 -2.13
C SER A 219 -29.17 -2.36 -0.87
N GLY A 220 -29.38 -1.04 -0.91
CA GLY A 220 -29.69 -0.23 0.27
C GLY A 220 -28.45 0.17 1.05
N GLY A 221 -27.30 0.26 0.37
CA GLY A 221 -25.99 0.55 0.93
C GLY A 221 -24.95 -0.52 0.59
N ALA A 222 -23.76 -0.12 0.17
CA ALA A 222 -22.60 -0.96 -0.09
C ALA A 222 -21.32 -0.22 0.28
N THR A 223 -20.30 -0.94 0.76
CA THR A 223 -18.95 -0.39 0.96
C THR A 223 -17.95 -1.14 0.11
N PHE A 224 -17.02 -0.38 -0.48
CA PHE A 224 -15.89 -0.90 -1.23
C PHE A 224 -14.59 -0.54 -0.52
N VAL A 225 -13.62 -1.44 -0.61
CA VAL A 225 -12.22 -1.15 -0.29
C VAL A 225 -11.34 -1.64 -1.43
N THR A 226 -10.33 -0.84 -1.77
CA THR A 226 -9.21 -1.24 -2.62
C THR A 226 -7.94 -1.00 -1.84
N GLU A 227 -7.08 -2.01 -1.73
CA GLU A 227 -5.74 -1.92 -1.13
C GLU A 227 -4.72 -2.17 -2.24
N LEU A 228 -4.00 -1.13 -2.64
CA LEU A 228 -2.91 -1.22 -3.60
C LEU A 228 -1.57 -1.26 -2.87
N PHE A 229 -0.76 -2.26 -3.18
CA PHE A 229 0.54 -2.50 -2.57
C PHE A 229 1.63 -2.23 -3.59
N GLY A 230 2.74 -1.65 -3.17
CA GLY A 230 3.86 -1.33 -4.05
C GLY A 230 5.22 -1.40 -3.35
N ASP A 231 6.25 -1.23 -4.16
CA ASP A 231 7.62 -1.04 -3.70
C ASP A 231 8.44 -0.26 -4.74
N THR A 232 9.00 0.87 -4.32
CA THR A 232 10.00 1.63 -5.09
C THR A 232 11.42 1.47 -4.56
N GLY A 233 11.62 0.69 -3.49
CA GLY A 233 12.89 0.58 -2.77
C GLY A 233 13.21 1.78 -1.88
N GLN A 234 12.23 2.67 -1.67
CA GLN A 234 12.29 3.77 -0.72
C GLN A 234 11.90 3.28 0.67
N SER A 235 12.64 3.69 1.70
CA SER A 235 12.27 3.45 3.10
C SER A 235 11.63 4.70 3.71
N TYR A 236 10.74 4.47 4.67
CA TYR A 236 9.93 5.52 5.28
C TYR A 236 9.97 5.44 6.80
N LEU A 237 9.92 6.61 7.44
CA LEU A 237 9.33 6.74 8.76
C LEU A 237 7.82 6.97 8.55
N THR A 238 6.99 6.10 9.09
CA THR A 238 5.53 6.16 8.94
C THR A 238 4.86 5.97 10.29
N GLY A 239 3.58 6.32 10.40
CA GLY A 239 2.82 6.07 11.62
C GLY A 239 1.58 6.95 11.71
N VAL A 240 1.05 7.04 12.91
CA VAL A 240 -0.12 7.86 13.25
C VAL A 240 0.14 8.65 14.52
N VAL A 241 -0.40 9.87 14.60
CA VAL A 241 -0.47 10.65 15.83
C VAL A 241 -1.92 10.67 16.30
N ILE A 242 -2.17 10.23 17.53
CA ILE A 242 -3.52 10.08 18.09
C ILE A 242 -3.66 10.71 19.47
N GLU A 243 -4.85 11.21 19.78
CA GLU A 243 -5.32 11.44 21.15
C GLU A 243 -5.95 10.14 21.67
N ASP A 244 -5.14 9.31 22.34
CA ASP A 244 -5.54 8.00 22.87
C ASP A 244 -6.32 8.17 24.19
N GLU A 245 -7.62 8.46 24.09
CA GLU A 245 -8.46 8.72 25.26
C GLU A 245 -8.82 7.42 26.02
N ASP A 246 -8.84 6.29 25.31
CA ASP A 246 -9.31 5.02 25.86
C ASP A 246 -8.17 4.11 26.37
N GLY A 247 -6.92 4.42 25.98
CA GLY A 247 -5.68 3.83 26.46
C GLY A 247 -5.41 2.45 25.88
N ASP A 248 -5.88 2.17 24.67
CA ASP A 248 -5.66 0.90 23.96
C ASP A 248 -4.40 0.89 23.09
N GLU A 249 -3.70 2.04 23.01
CA GLU A 249 -2.47 2.25 22.23
C GLU A 249 -2.64 1.96 20.73
N PHE A 250 -3.85 2.11 20.18
CA PHE A 250 -4.19 1.85 18.78
C PHE A 250 -5.10 2.96 18.21
N TYR A 251 -5.14 3.11 16.88
CA TYR A 251 -5.99 4.12 16.25
C TYR A 251 -7.46 3.70 16.26
N ASP A 252 -8.31 4.51 16.87
CA ASP A 252 -9.75 4.52 16.63
C ASP A 252 -10.20 5.69 15.75
N ILE A 253 -11.33 5.49 15.05
CA ILE A 253 -11.89 6.55 14.20
C ILE A 253 -12.31 7.74 15.07
N GLY A 254 -11.58 8.84 14.90
CA GLY A 254 -11.82 10.10 15.60
C GLY A 254 -10.66 10.54 16.50
N GLU A 255 -9.65 9.70 16.70
CA GLU A 255 -8.51 10.02 17.58
C GLU A 255 -7.34 10.69 16.85
N GLY A 256 -7.29 10.57 15.51
CA GLY A 256 -6.20 11.11 14.71
C GLY A 256 -6.03 12.63 14.84
N GLN A 257 -4.79 13.08 15.05
CA GLN A 257 -4.45 14.51 15.13
C GLN A 257 -3.83 15.02 13.82
N GLY A 258 -4.54 15.91 13.14
CA GLY A 258 -4.07 16.57 11.92
C GLY A 258 -3.08 17.72 12.16
N ASP A 259 -2.40 18.13 11.09
CA ASP A 259 -1.47 19.28 11.05
C ASP A 259 -0.29 19.21 12.04
N VAL A 260 0.02 18.02 12.58
CA VAL A 260 1.21 17.78 13.38
C VAL A 260 2.42 17.76 12.45
N ARG A 261 3.42 18.58 12.73
CA ARG A 261 4.66 18.67 11.95
C ARG A 261 5.65 17.61 12.41
N ILE A 262 6.09 16.75 11.49
CA ILE A 262 7.20 15.81 11.70
C ILE A 262 8.43 16.33 10.98
N THR A 263 9.52 16.59 11.71
CA THR A 263 10.82 16.96 11.15
C THR A 263 11.89 15.97 11.58
N ALA A 264 12.53 15.28 10.62
CA ALA A 264 13.63 14.37 10.83
C ALA A 264 14.93 15.00 10.29
N PHE A 265 15.97 15.09 11.12
CA PHE A 265 17.23 15.71 10.72
C PHE A 265 18.46 15.01 11.31
N ASN A 266 19.58 15.12 10.60
CA ASN A 266 20.89 14.64 11.01
C ASN A 266 21.99 15.51 10.39
N ASP A 267 23.25 15.06 10.47
CA ASP A 267 24.40 15.78 9.89
C ASP A 267 24.37 15.84 8.34
N GLU A 268 23.58 14.98 7.68
CA GLU A 268 23.52 14.83 6.22
C GLU A 268 22.35 15.61 5.59
N GLY A 269 21.26 15.82 6.32
CA GLY A 269 20.09 16.54 5.81
C GLY A 269 18.96 16.68 6.83
N ALA A 270 17.91 17.37 6.41
CA ALA A 270 16.66 17.52 7.14
C ALA A 270 15.48 17.30 6.18
N TYR A 271 14.49 16.56 6.64
CA TYR A 271 13.31 16.12 5.91
C TYR A 271 12.10 16.32 6.79
N ALA A 272 10.94 16.56 6.20
CA ALA A 272 9.76 16.81 7.00
C ALA A 272 8.47 16.50 6.25
N THR A 273 7.45 16.11 7.00
CA THR A 273 6.06 15.94 6.54
C THR A 273 5.11 16.42 7.63
N SER A 274 3.81 16.49 7.34
CA SER A 274 2.78 16.73 8.35
C SER A 274 1.82 15.54 8.39
N THR A 275 1.14 15.34 9.51
CA THR A 275 0.02 14.41 9.57
C THR A 275 -1.15 14.91 8.73
N TRP A 276 -1.88 13.97 8.14
CA TRP A 276 -3.19 14.24 7.53
C TRP A 276 -4.26 14.43 8.60
N ASP A 277 -5.46 14.85 8.21
CA ASP A 277 -6.61 15.04 9.12
C ASP A 277 -6.88 13.80 10.00
N ALA A 278 -6.67 12.58 9.48
CA ALA A 278 -6.83 11.33 10.21
C ALA A 278 -5.60 10.94 11.07
N GLY A 279 -4.59 11.80 11.21
CA GLY A 279 -3.41 11.58 12.06
C GLY A 279 -2.25 10.81 11.42
N GLY A 280 -2.47 10.12 10.30
CA GLY A 280 -1.43 9.36 9.61
C GLY A 280 -0.37 10.24 8.95
N TYR A 281 0.84 9.70 8.80
CA TYR A 281 1.92 10.36 8.07
C TYR A 281 2.88 9.33 7.42
N SER A 282 3.59 9.78 6.38
CA SER A 282 4.70 9.02 5.80
C SER A 282 5.81 9.96 5.34
N LEU A 283 7.03 9.72 5.81
CA LEU A 283 8.21 10.52 5.56
C LEU A 283 9.31 9.66 4.93
N ALA A 284 9.55 9.85 3.64
CA ALA A 284 10.63 9.17 2.93
C ALA A 284 12.00 9.64 3.47
N LEU A 285 12.85 8.69 3.88
CA LEU A 285 14.15 8.98 4.48
C LEU A 285 15.23 8.07 3.88
N PRO A 286 16.39 8.61 3.50
CA PRO A 286 17.57 7.78 3.25
C PRO A 286 18.02 7.03 4.51
N PRO A 287 18.75 5.91 4.37
CA PRO A 287 19.30 5.19 5.52
C PRO A 287 20.16 6.11 6.39
N GLY A 288 19.91 6.08 7.70
CA GLY A 288 20.59 6.97 8.63
C GLY A 288 19.92 7.01 10.00
N THR A 289 20.58 7.66 10.96
CA THR A 289 20.02 7.95 12.27
C THR A 289 19.61 9.42 12.30
N TYR A 290 18.37 9.70 12.69
CA TYR A 290 17.76 11.02 12.68
C TYR A 290 17.27 11.38 14.07
N THR A 291 17.45 12.62 14.47
CA THR A 291 16.60 13.24 15.48
C THR A 291 15.27 13.59 14.81
N VAL A 292 14.17 13.09 15.36
CA VAL A 292 12.81 13.30 14.86
C VAL A 292 12.04 14.11 15.88
N VAL A 293 11.43 15.20 15.42
CA VAL A 293 10.60 16.09 16.23
C VAL A 293 9.19 16.12 15.69
N PHE A 294 8.21 15.92 16.57
CA PHE A 294 6.78 16.10 16.33
C PHE A 294 6.34 17.38 17.06
N GLU A 295 5.71 18.32 16.37
CA GLU A 295 5.24 19.57 17.00
C GLU A 295 4.07 20.20 16.25
N GLY A 296 3.31 21.09 16.92
CA GLY A 296 2.17 21.76 16.30
C GLY A 296 0.92 20.88 16.26
N GLY A 297 0.00 21.18 15.33
CA GLY A 297 -1.32 20.54 15.30
C GLY A 297 -2.07 20.71 16.62
N GLU A 298 -2.66 19.62 17.08
CA GLU A 298 -3.39 19.53 18.35
C GLU A 298 -2.54 18.95 19.51
N LEU A 299 -1.27 18.63 19.27
CA LEU A 299 -0.37 18.07 20.29
C LEU A 299 -0.22 19.01 21.49
N ASP A 300 -0.33 18.44 22.69
CA ASP A 300 -0.17 19.19 23.94
C ASP A 300 1.26 19.74 24.14
N ALA A 301 2.26 19.06 23.60
CA ALA A 301 3.67 19.46 23.64
C ALA A 301 4.45 18.94 22.43
N PRO A 302 5.63 19.53 22.10
CA PRO A 302 6.51 18.91 21.12
C PRO A 302 7.18 17.65 21.68
N TYR A 303 7.38 16.66 20.82
CA TYR A 303 8.06 15.39 21.14
C TYR A 303 9.31 15.23 20.31
N GLU A 304 10.38 14.74 20.92
CA GLU A 304 11.67 14.52 20.26
C GLU A 304 12.17 13.10 20.56
N THR A 305 12.61 12.38 19.53
CA THR A 305 13.20 11.04 19.65
C THR A 305 14.31 10.82 18.62
N GLU A 306 15.03 9.70 18.74
CA GLU A 306 16.00 9.25 17.75
C GLU A 306 15.44 8.03 17.01
N VAL A 307 15.47 8.06 15.67
CA VAL A 307 15.03 6.96 14.80
C VAL A 307 16.16 6.56 13.87
N THR A 308 16.37 5.26 13.68
CA THR A 308 17.30 4.73 12.67
C THR A 308 16.54 4.09 11.53
N ILE A 309 16.71 4.62 10.33
CA ILE A 309 16.14 4.09 9.09
C ILE A 309 17.19 3.22 8.39
N GLY A 310 16.78 2.01 8.01
CA GLY A 310 17.61 1.02 7.31
C GLY A 310 17.14 0.85 5.86
N SER A 311 16.96 -0.40 5.44
CA SER A 311 16.24 -0.76 4.20
C SER A 311 14.74 -0.86 4.38
N ASP A 312 14.31 -1.11 5.62
CA ASP A 312 12.91 -1.37 5.95
C ASP A 312 12.30 -0.09 6.51
N ASN A 313 10.98 0.02 6.38
CA ASN A 313 10.17 1.03 7.02
C ASN A 313 10.22 0.90 8.53
N VAL A 314 10.10 2.05 9.20
CA VAL A 314 9.95 2.14 10.63
C VAL A 314 8.61 2.77 10.94
N LYS A 315 7.78 2.07 11.71
CA LYS A 315 6.52 2.61 12.22
C LYS A 315 6.74 3.21 13.60
N LEU A 316 6.36 4.48 13.75
CA LEU A 316 6.43 5.23 14.99
C LEU A 316 5.14 5.99 15.21
N ASP A 317 4.38 5.56 16.21
CA ASP A 317 3.15 6.23 16.60
C ASP A 317 3.39 7.12 17.82
N VAL A 318 2.64 8.22 17.87
CA VAL A 318 2.65 9.18 18.97
C VAL A 318 1.27 9.17 19.60
N LEU A 319 1.21 8.80 20.88
CA LEU A 319 -0.04 8.72 21.65
C LEU A 319 -0.09 9.91 22.61
N ASP A 320 -1.03 10.83 22.46
CA ASP A 320 -1.17 11.99 23.35
C ASP A 320 -2.16 11.73 24.49
N GLU A 321 -1.67 11.36 25.68
CA GLU A 321 -2.51 11.02 26.84
C GLU A 321 -2.75 12.24 27.76
N GLY A 322 -3.49 13.26 27.30
CA GLY A 322 -3.93 14.39 28.14
C GLY A 322 -2.79 15.13 28.85
N GLY A 323 -1.73 15.44 28.10
CA GLY A 323 -0.56 16.20 28.53
C GLY A 323 0.70 15.36 28.75
N THR A 324 0.64 14.05 28.46
CA THR A 324 1.80 13.17 28.43
C THR A 324 1.77 12.34 27.15
N SER A 325 2.52 12.72 26.13
CA SER A 325 2.63 11.82 24.97
C SER A 325 3.69 10.72 25.16
N VAL A 326 3.30 9.54 24.71
CA VAL A 326 4.02 8.26 24.79
C VAL A 326 4.33 7.79 23.37
N MET A 327 5.42 7.03 23.21
CA MET A 327 5.86 6.50 21.93
C MET A 327 5.71 5.00 21.87
N THR A 328 5.10 4.50 20.80
CA THR A 328 5.13 3.10 20.41
C THR A 328 5.96 2.97 19.13
N LEU A 329 7.19 2.48 19.28
CA LEU A 329 8.06 2.19 18.15
C LEU A 329 7.93 0.72 17.78
N SER A 330 7.43 0.46 16.58
CA SER A 330 7.36 -0.89 16.02
C SER A 330 8.30 -0.94 14.81
N ALA A 331 9.47 -1.55 15.00
CA ALA A 331 10.44 -1.79 13.94
C ALA A 331 10.66 -3.30 13.80
N VAL A 332 10.49 -3.80 12.58
CA VAL A 332 10.88 -5.18 12.23
C VAL A 332 12.31 -5.14 11.72
N ALA A 333 13.19 -5.97 12.27
CA ALA A 333 14.51 -6.19 11.69
C ALA A 333 14.40 -7.30 10.64
N ALA A 334 14.44 -6.99 9.34
CA ALA A 334 14.43 -8.02 8.31
C ALA A 334 15.64 -8.96 8.45
N THR A 335 15.37 -10.27 8.37
CA THR A 335 16.35 -11.25 7.90
C THR A 335 15.88 -11.79 6.56
N ALA A 336 16.55 -11.42 5.46
CA ALA A 336 16.47 -12.10 4.16
C ALA A 336 17.85 -12.75 3.85
N PRO A 337 18.00 -13.75 2.93
CA PRO A 337 17.07 -14.07 1.83
C PRO A 337 16.93 -15.56 1.37
N GLU A 338 16.06 -15.68 0.35
CA GLU A 338 15.95 -16.61 -0.81
C GLU A 338 15.18 -17.95 -0.78
N GLU A 339 14.37 -18.06 -1.84
CA GLU A 339 13.61 -19.18 -2.42
C GLU A 339 12.30 -19.58 -1.73
N ASP A 340 11.21 -18.88 -2.04
CA ASP A 340 10.04 -19.61 -2.56
C ASP A 340 9.11 -18.76 -3.46
N LEU A 341 9.04 -19.23 -4.71
CA LEU A 341 8.00 -19.15 -5.73
C LEU A 341 7.34 -17.81 -6.09
N LEU A 342 7.67 -17.36 -7.32
CA LEU A 342 6.71 -16.75 -8.26
C LEU A 342 5.34 -17.47 -8.18
N ALA A 343 4.42 -16.87 -7.44
CA ALA A 343 2.99 -17.17 -7.49
C ALA A 343 2.16 -15.94 -7.07
N ALA A 344 2.57 -14.74 -7.50
CA ALA A 344 1.72 -13.54 -7.45
C ALA A 344 1.09 -13.24 -8.83
N LEU A 345 0.89 -14.27 -9.65
CA LEU A 345 0.25 -14.15 -10.95
C LEU A 345 -0.85 -15.20 -11.01
N MET A 346 -2.09 -14.72 -11.10
CA MET A 346 -3.39 -15.43 -11.02
C MET A 346 -4.05 -15.25 -9.63
N ILE A 347 -4.40 -14.00 -9.28
CA ILE A 347 -5.41 -13.76 -8.25
C ILE A 347 -6.74 -14.31 -8.80
N ASP A 348 -7.38 -15.12 -7.98
CA ASP A 348 -8.58 -15.88 -8.26
C ASP A 348 -9.74 -14.94 -8.64
N GLN A 349 -10.37 -15.16 -9.80
CA GLN A 349 -11.56 -14.42 -10.23
C GLN A 349 -12.82 -14.90 -9.50
N GLY A 350 -12.74 -15.27 -8.22
CA GLY A 350 -13.74 -16.18 -7.66
C GLY A 350 -13.99 -16.22 -6.15
N ASP A 351 -13.19 -15.58 -5.30
CA ASP A 351 -13.55 -15.50 -3.87
C ASP A 351 -14.58 -14.38 -3.67
N GLU A 352 -15.84 -14.70 -3.99
CA GLU A 352 -17.00 -13.94 -3.51
C GLU A 352 -17.03 -14.05 -1.98
N MET A 353 -16.85 -12.92 -1.31
CA MET A 353 -17.08 -12.75 0.12
C MET A 353 -18.41 -13.41 0.55
N PRO A 354 -18.48 -14.17 1.66
CA PRO A 354 -19.74 -14.66 2.18
C PRO A 354 -20.75 -13.52 2.37
N VAL A 355 -21.85 -13.61 1.62
CA VAL A 355 -23.02 -12.73 1.77
C VAL A 355 -23.58 -12.94 3.16
N ILE A 356 -23.50 -11.91 4.03
CA ILE A 356 -24.30 -11.87 5.25
C ILE A 356 -25.76 -11.65 4.81
N ASP A 357 -26.50 -12.75 4.66
CA ASP A 357 -27.92 -12.75 4.33
C ASP A 357 -28.73 -12.15 5.50
N ASP A 358 -29.59 -11.19 5.18
CA ASP A 358 -30.27 -10.27 6.09
C ASP A 358 -31.49 -10.90 6.77
N ASP A 359 -31.38 -12.14 7.24
CA ASP A 359 -32.48 -12.84 7.90
C ASP A 359 -32.06 -13.72 9.09
N VAL A 360 -31.29 -13.15 10.03
CA VAL A 360 -31.32 -13.65 11.43
C VAL A 360 -31.12 -12.54 12.44
N ALA A 361 -32.21 -12.16 13.09
CA ALA A 361 -32.15 -11.55 14.41
C ALA A 361 -31.70 -12.61 15.44
N GLU A 362 -30.67 -12.26 16.21
CA GLU A 362 -30.05 -12.94 17.37
C GLU A 362 -28.83 -13.85 17.08
N PRO A 363 -27.78 -13.78 17.92
CA PRO A 363 -26.48 -14.36 17.64
C PRO A 363 -26.44 -15.85 18.01
N GLU A 364 -26.22 -16.72 17.04
CA GLU A 364 -25.66 -18.04 17.29
C GLU A 364 -24.37 -18.22 16.51
N LEU A 365 -23.28 -18.39 17.26
CA LEU A 365 -22.03 -19.02 16.86
C LEU A 365 -22.28 -20.20 15.91
N VAL A 366 -21.75 -20.11 14.69
CA VAL A 366 -21.54 -21.28 13.84
C VAL A 366 -20.04 -21.42 13.60
N LEU A 367 -19.45 -22.29 14.41
CA LEU A 367 -18.12 -22.84 14.21
C LEU A 367 -18.10 -23.66 12.92
N PHE A 368 -17.11 -23.44 12.06
CA PHE A 368 -16.57 -24.46 11.16
C PHE A 368 -15.08 -24.63 11.38
#